data_AF-A0A976M8Y0-F1
#
_entry.id   AF-A0A976M8Y0-F1
#
_cell.length_a   1.000
_cell.length_b   1.000
_cell.length_c   1.000
_cell.angle_alpha   90.00
_cell.angle_beta   90.00
_cell.angle_gamma   90.00
#
_symmetry.space_group_name_H-M   'P 1'
#
loop_
_entity.id
_entity.type
_entity.pdbx_description
1 polymer ?
#
loop_
_entity_poly.entity_id
_entity_poly.type
_entity_poly.pdbx_seq_one_letter_code
_entity_poly.pdbx_strand_id
1 'polypeptide(L)'
;MFRNRDWDDIPDDFVLPPGSAERGAKLFKKHCRQCHSMRPDNRQSSGFSSIGPTLFNVYGRTSGIQNVGGLNMMTASLKSSGIVWNDANLMRYMKNPTLFVDAKIGMNFTGLPKFQDRVDIVHFLRELNYDGKYGKEIMKECEKQI
;
A
#
# COMPACT_ATOMS: atom_id res chain seq x y z
N MET A 1 27.01 -13.24 -4.43
CA MET A 1 26.15 -13.86 -3.40
C MET A 1 24.75 -13.94 -4.00
N PHE A 2 24.38 -15.08 -4.60
CA PHE A 2 23.04 -15.27 -5.16
C PHE A 2 22.08 -15.44 -3.98
N ARG A 3 21.40 -14.36 -3.61
CA ARG A 3 20.37 -14.41 -2.57
C ARG A 3 19.25 -15.27 -3.08
N ASN A 4 19.02 -16.38 -2.39
CA ASN A 4 17.90 -17.25 -2.67
C ASN A 4 16.58 -16.47 -2.51
N ARG A 5 15.80 -16.36 -3.59
CA ARG A 5 14.52 -15.64 -3.64
C ARG A 5 13.33 -16.61 -3.49
N ASP A 6 13.48 -17.72 -2.77
CA ASP A 6 12.38 -18.67 -2.51
C ASP A 6 11.11 -18.05 -1.91
N TRP A 7 11.22 -16.86 -1.30
CA TRP A 7 10.07 -16.11 -0.80
C TRP A 7 9.32 -15.33 -1.90
N ASP A 8 9.92 -15.06 -3.05
CA ASP A 8 9.32 -14.29 -4.13
C ASP A 8 8.46 -15.20 -5.02
N ASP A 9 7.14 -15.01 -4.99
CA ASP A 9 6.19 -15.75 -5.83
C ASP A 9 5.74 -14.97 -7.07
N ILE A 10 6.46 -13.90 -7.40
CA ILE A 10 6.13 -13.02 -8.51
C ILE A 10 7.17 -13.24 -9.61
N PRO A 11 6.76 -13.73 -10.81
CA PRO A 11 7.68 -13.92 -11.93
C PRO A 11 8.15 -12.57 -12.50
N ASP A 12 9.15 -12.60 -13.38
CA ASP A 12 9.70 -11.39 -13.99
C ASP A 12 8.73 -10.74 -14.99
N ASP A 13 7.92 -11.55 -15.67
CA ASP A 13 6.87 -11.15 -16.63
C ASP A 13 5.49 -11.01 -15.98
N PHE A 14 5.45 -10.71 -14.68
CA PHE A 14 4.22 -10.71 -13.91
C PHE A 14 3.13 -9.80 -14.49
N VAL A 15 1.97 -10.39 -14.74
CA VAL A 15 0.72 -9.71 -15.03
C VAL A 15 -0.23 -9.92 -13.87
N LEU A 16 -0.77 -8.83 -13.32
CA LEU A 16 -1.75 -8.90 -12.25
C LEU A 16 -2.99 -9.67 -12.73
N PRO A 17 -3.35 -10.80 -12.09
CA PRO A 17 -4.52 -11.57 -12.50
C PRO A 17 -5.82 -10.84 -12.12
N PRO A 18 -6.96 -11.30 -12.64
CA PRO A 18 -8.26 -10.78 -12.23
C PRO A 18 -8.44 -10.82 -10.70
N GLY A 19 -9.09 -9.80 -10.17
CA GLY A 19 -9.37 -9.69 -8.75
C GLY A 19 -10.57 -8.80 -8.47
N SER A 20 -10.98 -8.78 -7.21
CA SER A 20 -12.15 -8.02 -6.76
C SER A 20 -11.71 -6.84 -5.91
N ALA A 21 -11.88 -5.62 -6.44
CA ALA A 21 -11.63 -4.40 -5.67
C ALA A 21 -12.54 -4.30 -4.43
N GLU A 22 -13.74 -4.89 -4.46
CA GLU A 22 -14.63 -4.95 -3.29
C GLU A 22 -14.08 -5.85 -2.18
N ARG A 23 -13.58 -7.04 -2.53
CA ARG A 23 -12.85 -7.88 -1.57
C ARG A 23 -11.58 -7.18 -1.09
N GLY A 24 -10.87 -6.50 -1.98
CA GLY A 24 -9.69 -5.69 -1.69
C GLY A 24 -9.97 -4.62 -0.64
N ALA A 25 -11.05 -3.86 -0.78
CA ALA A 25 -11.48 -2.86 0.20
C ALA A 25 -11.74 -3.47 1.59
N LYS A 26 -12.36 -4.65 1.65
CA LYS A 26 -12.59 -5.38 2.92
C LYS A 26 -11.27 -5.83 3.56
N LEU A 27 -10.35 -6.36 2.76
CA LEU A 27 -9.03 -6.79 3.20
C LEU A 27 -8.16 -5.60 3.66
N PHE A 28 -8.21 -4.48 2.93
CA PHE A 28 -7.54 -3.24 3.31
C PHE A 28 -8.02 -2.75 4.68
N LYS A 29 -9.34 -2.74 4.91
CA LYS A 29 -9.92 -2.38 6.22
C LYS A 29 -9.40 -3.28 7.35
N LYS A 30 -9.19 -4.57 7.07
CA LYS A 30 -8.70 -5.56 8.04
C LYS A 30 -7.21 -5.42 8.33
N HIS A 31 -6.39 -5.22 7.30
CA HIS A 31 -4.93 -5.37 7.40
C HIS A 31 -4.15 -4.04 7.34
N CYS A 32 -4.70 -3.00 6.70
CA CYS A 32 -3.96 -1.78 6.37
C CYS A 32 -4.49 -0.55 7.10
N ARG A 33 -5.83 -0.45 7.27
CA ARG A 33 -6.51 0.74 7.81
C ARG A 33 -6.12 1.09 9.26
N GLN A 34 -5.55 0.17 10.02
CA GLN A 34 -5.09 0.49 11.38
C GLN A 34 -3.92 1.49 11.36
N CYS A 35 -3.08 1.43 10.33
CA CYS A 35 -1.90 2.29 10.22
C CYS A 35 -2.02 3.32 9.09
N HIS A 36 -2.75 3.01 8.03
CA HIS A 36 -2.78 3.82 6.81
C HIS A 36 -4.14 4.48 6.58
N SER A 37 -4.08 5.74 6.13
CA SER A 37 -5.26 6.46 5.65
C SER A 37 -5.58 6.12 4.20
N MET A 38 -6.88 6.20 3.88
CA MET A 38 -7.41 6.22 2.53
C MET A 38 -7.65 7.64 2.03
N ARG A 39 -7.48 8.67 2.86
CA ARG A 39 -7.73 10.08 2.52
C ARG A 39 -6.46 10.75 1.98
N PRO A 40 -6.56 11.66 1.01
CA PRO A 40 -5.39 12.35 0.46
C PRO A 40 -4.67 13.24 1.49
N ASP A 41 -5.39 13.76 2.47
CA ASP A 41 -4.87 14.59 3.57
C ASP A 41 -4.26 13.77 4.73
N ASN A 42 -4.18 12.45 4.59
CA ASN A 42 -3.72 11.48 5.58
C ASN A 42 -4.47 11.50 6.93
N ARG A 43 -5.60 12.20 7.04
CA ARG A 43 -6.46 12.12 8.22
C ARG A 43 -7.10 10.75 8.30
N GLN A 44 -7.28 10.24 9.52
CA GLN A 44 -7.96 8.97 9.76
C GLN A 44 -9.40 9.23 10.23
N SER A 45 -10.30 8.28 10.01
CA SER A 45 -11.58 8.28 10.72
C SER A 45 -11.35 8.18 12.23
N SER A 46 -12.26 8.72 13.04
CA SER A 46 -12.18 8.71 14.50
C SER A 46 -11.82 7.33 15.09
N GLY A 47 -10.96 7.33 16.11
CA GLY A 47 -10.54 6.13 16.84
C GLY A 47 -9.25 5.45 16.35
N PHE A 48 -8.61 5.96 15.29
CA PHE A 48 -7.32 5.47 14.81
C PHE A 48 -6.35 6.64 14.62
N SER A 49 -5.09 6.46 15.02
CA SER A 49 -4.01 7.40 14.69
C SER A 49 -3.32 6.94 13.41
N SER A 50 -3.16 7.83 12.42
CA SER A 50 -2.36 7.54 11.22
C SER A 50 -0.89 7.37 11.61
N ILE A 51 -0.43 6.13 11.74
CA ILE A 51 0.99 5.80 11.98
C ILE A 51 1.77 5.85 10.67
N GLY A 52 1.13 5.40 9.57
CA GLY A 52 1.70 5.33 8.24
C GLY A 52 1.27 6.48 7.32
N PRO A 53 1.88 6.55 6.13
CA PRO A 53 1.47 7.46 5.06
C PRO A 53 0.09 7.10 4.52
N THR A 54 -0.53 8.02 3.80
CA THR A 54 -1.76 7.71 3.08
C THR A 54 -1.44 6.81 1.90
N LEU A 55 -2.33 5.86 1.67
CA LEU A 55 -2.29 4.97 0.52
C LEU A 55 -3.21 5.48 -0.61
N PHE A 56 -3.85 6.65 -0.43
CA PHE A 56 -4.49 7.34 -1.54
C PHE A 56 -3.47 7.73 -2.60
N ASN A 57 -3.77 7.40 -3.85
CA ASN A 57 -2.91 7.60 -5.01
C ASN A 57 -1.52 6.95 -4.84
N VAL A 58 -1.45 5.77 -4.21
CA VAL A 58 -0.19 5.03 -4.04
C VAL A 58 0.25 4.29 -5.29
N TYR A 59 -0.70 3.84 -6.12
CA TYR A 59 -0.38 3.10 -7.34
C TYR A 59 0.36 3.98 -8.35
N GLY A 60 1.50 3.51 -8.84
CA GLY A 60 2.42 4.27 -9.71
C GLY A 60 3.28 5.31 -8.98
N ARG A 61 3.09 5.50 -7.67
CA ARG A 61 3.88 6.45 -6.88
C ARG A 61 5.26 5.87 -6.56
N THR A 62 6.30 6.72 -6.57
CA THR A 62 7.62 6.33 -6.07
C THR A 62 7.61 6.22 -4.54
N SER A 63 8.33 5.24 -3.98
CA SER A 63 8.45 5.03 -2.54
C SER A 63 9.15 6.20 -1.84
N GLY A 64 8.79 6.43 -0.57
CA GLY A 64 9.49 7.40 0.28
C GLY A 64 9.27 8.88 -0.05
N ILE A 65 8.47 9.23 -1.05
CA ILE A 65 8.28 10.64 -1.47
C ILE A 65 7.27 11.42 -0.62
N GLN A 66 6.40 10.76 0.13
CA GLN A 66 5.35 11.45 0.88
C GLN A 66 5.86 11.93 2.24
N ASN A 67 5.93 13.25 2.42
CA ASN A 67 6.11 13.88 3.72
C ASN A 67 4.75 14.05 4.40
N VAL A 68 4.47 13.28 5.43
CA VAL A 68 3.29 13.49 6.27
C VAL A 68 3.64 14.48 7.38
N GLY A 69 3.24 15.75 7.22
CA GLY A 69 3.26 16.73 8.32
C GLY A 69 4.61 16.92 9.03
N GLY A 70 5.74 16.76 8.34
CA GLY A 70 7.08 16.86 8.93
C GLY A 70 7.51 15.66 9.78
N LEU A 71 6.63 14.67 10.00
CA LEU A 71 7.01 13.40 10.63
C LEU A 71 7.67 12.50 9.57
N ASN A 72 8.98 12.33 9.73
CA ASN A 72 9.81 11.50 8.88
C ASN A 72 9.60 10.00 9.18
N MET A 73 8.39 9.49 8.95
CA MET A 73 7.99 8.10 9.23
C MET A 73 8.51 7.09 8.18
N MET A 74 9.12 7.59 7.11
CA MET A 74 9.68 6.78 6.02
C MET A 74 11.13 6.46 6.36
N THR A 75 11.48 5.18 6.34
CA THR A 75 12.86 4.77 6.55
C THR A 75 13.74 5.27 5.40
N ALA A 76 15.00 5.60 5.71
CA ALA A 76 15.97 6.03 4.72
C ALA A 76 16.06 5.06 3.52
N SER A 77 15.95 3.75 3.79
CA SER A 77 15.95 2.71 2.77
C SER A 77 14.81 2.85 1.75
N LEU A 78 13.58 3.15 2.19
CA LEU A 78 12.44 3.34 1.26
C LEU A 78 12.52 4.67 0.50
N LYS A 79 13.23 5.66 1.04
CA LYS A 79 13.47 6.95 0.37
C LYS A 79 14.51 6.83 -0.75
N SER A 80 15.56 6.04 -0.54
CA SER A 80 16.63 5.87 -1.51
C SER A 80 16.42 4.71 -2.49
N SER A 81 15.40 3.85 -2.28
CA SER A 81 15.23 2.63 -3.08
C SER A 81 14.76 2.85 -4.51
N GLY A 82 14.14 4.00 -4.83
CA GLY A 82 13.60 4.29 -6.16
C GLY A 82 12.45 3.35 -6.58
N ILE A 83 11.84 2.62 -5.65
CA ILE A 83 10.79 1.64 -5.95
C ILE A 83 9.54 2.38 -6.44
N VAL A 84 9.02 1.97 -7.59
CA VAL A 84 7.70 2.41 -8.07
C VAL A 84 6.65 1.38 -7.64
N TRP A 85 5.57 1.85 -7.01
CA TRP A 85 4.46 0.98 -6.57
C TRP A 85 3.58 0.52 -7.73
N ASN A 86 4.09 -0.42 -8.51
CA ASN A 86 3.35 -1.13 -9.55
C ASN A 86 2.81 -2.49 -9.04
N ASP A 87 2.16 -3.24 -9.92
CA ASP A 87 1.55 -4.54 -9.60
C ASP A 87 2.56 -5.49 -8.92
N ALA A 88 3.71 -5.73 -9.53
CA ALA A 88 4.70 -6.68 -9.06
C ALA A 88 5.31 -6.25 -7.71
N ASN A 89 5.65 -4.97 -7.56
CA ASN A 89 6.26 -4.44 -6.34
C ASN A 89 5.27 -4.41 -5.17
N LEU A 90 4.01 -4.06 -5.41
CA LEU A 90 2.96 -4.14 -4.38
C LEU A 90 2.72 -5.58 -3.95
N MET A 91 2.67 -6.52 -4.89
CA MET A 91 2.54 -7.95 -4.59
C MET A 91 3.70 -8.46 -3.74
N ARG A 92 4.95 -8.14 -4.09
CA ARG A 92 6.14 -8.54 -3.32
C ARG A 92 6.18 -7.89 -1.94
N TYR A 93 5.95 -6.58 -1.88
CA TYR A 93 5.97 -5.82 -0.63
C TYR A 93 4.90 -6.31 0.33
N MET A 94 3.68 -6.57 -0.13
CA MET A 94 2.64 -7.12 0.74
C MET A 94 2.92 -8.54 1.20
N LYS A 95 3.69 -9.35 0.45
CA LYS A 95 4.06 -10.71 0.89
C LYS A 95 5.05 -10.67 2.04
N ASN A 96 6.12 -9.90 1.88
CA ASN A 96 7.13 -9.73 2.91
C ASN A 96 7.84 -8.38 2.74
N PRO A 97 7.39 -7.34 3.46
CA PRO A 97 7.95 -6.00 3.32
C PRO A 97 9.45 -5.92 3.62
N THR A 98 9.90 -6.61 4.66
CA THR A 98 11.30 -6.58 5.14
C THR A 98 12.24 -7.27 4.16
N LEU A 99 11.84 -8.44 3.63
CA LEU A 99 12.64 -9.16 2.63
C LEU A 99 12.65 -8.45 1.27
N PHE A 100 11.55 -7.78 0.90
CA PHE A 100 11.50 -7.03 -0.36
C PHE A 100 12.42 -5.81 -0.35
N VAL A 101 12.43 -5.03 0.74
CA VAL A 101 13.31 -3.85 0.87
C VAL A 101 14.74 -4.24 1.24
N ASP A 102 14.93 -5.45 1.79
CA ASP A 102 16.21 -5.95 2.30
C ASP A 102 16.83 -5.01 3.37
N ALA A 103 15.96 -4.37 4.15
CA ALA A 103 16.34 -3.47 5.22
C ALA A 103 15.21 -3.37 6.27
N LYS A 104 15.54 -2.80 7.44
CA LYS A 104 14.52 -2.46 8.43
C LYS A 104 13.59 -1.39 7.88
N ILE A 105 12.29 -1.63 7.97
CA ILE A 105 11.24 -0.68 7.62
C ILE A 105 10.42 -0.33 8.86
N GLY A 106 9.81 0.86 8.88
CA GLY A 106 8.98 1.33 10.01
C GLY A 106 7.60 0.66 10.08
N MET A 107 7.22 -0.10 9.05
CA MET A 107 5.95 -0.80 8.98
C MET A 107 6.06 -2.15 9.71
N ASN A 108 5.48 -2.25 10.91
CA ASN A 108 5.39 -3.51 11.65
C ASN A 108 4.30 -4.41 11.04
N PHE A 109 4.65 -5.12 9.97
CA PHE A 109 3.74 -5.98 9.24
C PHE A 109 4.43 -7.28 8.82
N THR A 110 3.84 -8.42 9.19
CA THR A 110 4.39 -9.75 8.89
C THR A 110 4.21 -10.19 7.44
N GLY A 111 3.24 -9.60 6.73
CA GLY A 111 2.93 -9.91 5.33
C GLY A 111 1.59 -10.64 5.13
N LEU A 112 1.19 -10.75 3.87
CA LEU A 112 -0.01 -11.45 3.40
C LEU A 112 0.40 -12.65 2.54
N PRO A 113 0.43 -13.87 3.10
CA PRO A 113 0.88 -15.03 2.36
C PRO A 113 -0.07 -15.42 1.23
N LYS A 114 -1.38 -15.19 1.41
CA LYS A 114 -2.39 -15.56 0.42
C LYS A 114 -2.32 -14.67 -0.81
N PHE A 115 -1.92 -15.26 -1.93
CA PHE A 115 -1.72 -14.57 -3.20
C PHE A 115 -2.96 -13.79 -3.67
N GLN A 116 -4.14 -14.43 -3.71
CA GLN A 116 -5.37 -13.75 -4.17
C GLN A 116 -5.78 -12.58 -3.28
N ASP A 117 -5.48 -12.62 -1.98
CA ASP A 117 -5.81 -11.51 -1.09
C ASP A 117 -4.93 -10.28 -1.41
N ARG A 118 -3.66 -10.49 -1.78
CA ARG A 118 -2.80 -9.41 -2.30
C ARG A 118 -3.32 -8.87 -3.64
N VAL A 119 -3.70 -9.76 -4.57
CA VAL A 119 -4.26 -9.36 -5.88
C VAL A 119 -5.46 -8.44 -5.71
N ASP A 120 -6.41 -8.83 -4.86
CA ASP A 120 -7.62 -8.04 -4.61
C ASP A 120 -7.29 -6.67 -3.99
N ILE A 121 -6.33 -6.61 -3.07
CA ILE A 121 -5.87 -5.34 -2.50
C ILE A 121 -5.23 -4.46 -3.58
N VAL A 122 -4.42 -5.01 -4.50
CA VAL A 122 -3.83 -4.21 -5.60
C VAL A 122 -4.93 -3.61 -6.48
N HIS A 123 -5.96 -4.39 -6.84
CA HIS A 123 -7.12 -3.86 -7.60
C HIS A 123 -7.83 -2.73 -6.86
N PHE A 124 -8.01 -2.86 -5.54
CA PHE A 124 -8.54 -1.77 -4.73
C PHE A 124 -7.63 -0.52 -4.75
N LEU A 125 -6.31 -0.68 -4.59
CA LEU A 125 -5.36 0.44 -4.61
C LEU A 125 -5.30 1.15 -5.96
N ARG A 126 -5.53 0.44 -7.07
CA ARG A 126 -5.65 1.04 -8.42
C ARG A 126 -6.88 1.94 -8.56
N GLU A 127 -7.91 1.72 -7.75
CA GLU A 127 -9.12 2.55 -7.72
C GLU A 127 -9.10 3.59 -6.59
N LEU A 128 -8.12 3.53 -5.69
CA LEU A 128 -7.96 4.46 -4.58
C LEU A 128 -7.17 5.71 -5.02
N ASN A 129 -7.73 6.45 -5.98
CA ASN A 129 -7.22 7.72 -6.50
C ASN A 129 -8.38 8.61 -6.95
N TYR A 130 -8.11 9.83 -7.41
CA TYR A 130 -9.14 10.80 -7.77
C TYR A 130 -10.10 10.34 -8.88
N ASP A 131 -9.67 9.44 -9.75
CA ASP A 131 -10.45 8.99 -10.91
C ASP A 131 -11.19 7.66 -10.65
N GLY A 132 -10.66 6.84 -9.75
CA GLY A 132 -11.22 5.54 -9.39
C GLY A 132 -12.48 5.62 -8.53
N LYS A 133 -13.29 4.55 -8.57
CA LYS A 133 -14.55 4.46 -7.85
C LYS A 133 -14.36 4.72 -6.35
N TYR A 134 -13.45 3.97 -5.71
CA TYR A 134 -13.22 4.09 -4.27
C TYR A 134 -12.64 5.43 -3.86
N GLY A 135 -11.73 6.02 -4.65
CA GLY A 135 -11.22 7.34 -4.30
C GLY A 135 -12.28 8.44 -4.43
N LYS A 136 -13.18 8.38 -5.43
CA LYS A 136 -14.34 9.27 -5.53
C LYS A 136 -15.30 9.14 -4.34
N GLU A 137 -15.53 7.92 -3.85
CA GLU A 137 -16.31 7.68 -2.62
C GLU A 137 -15.66 8.37 -1.41
N ILE A 138 -14.34 8.20 -1.23
CA ILE A 138 -13.59 8.84 -0.14
C ILE A 138 -13.62 10.37 -0.24
N MET A 139 -13.50 10.95 -1.43
CA MET A 139 -13.57 12.41 -1.61
C MET A 139 -14.93 12.96 -1.18
N LYS A 140 -16.02 12.30 -1.55
CA LYS A 140 -17.38 12.66 -1.11
C LYS A 140 -17.54 12.56 0.42
N GLU A 141 -16.90 11.57 1.05
CA GLU A 141 -16.89 11.47 2.52
C GLU A 141 -16.09 12.60 3.16
N CYS A 142 -14.98 13.03 2.54
CA CYS A 142 -14.15 14.13 3.04
C CYS A 142 -14.89 15.47 2.99
N GLU A 143 -15.63 15.73 1.90
CA GLU A 143 -16.41 16.97 1.72
C GLU A 143 -17.51 17.13 2.78
N LYS A 144 -18.11 16.02 3.23
CA LYS A 144 -19.16 16.02 4.26
C LYS A 144 -18.63 16.23 5.68
N GLN A 145 -17.31 16.27 5.86
CA GLN A 145 -16.64 16.43 7.16
C GLN A 145 -15.95 17.79 7.30
N ILE A 146 -16.28 18.74 6.40
CA ILE A 146 -15.89 20.16 6.44
C ILE A 146 -17.01 20.95 7.10
#